data_AF-A0A0D3L4W5-F1
#
_entry.id   AF-A0A0D3L4W5-F1
#
_cell.length_a   1.000
_cell.length_b   1.000
_cell.length_c   1.000
_cell.angle_alpha   90.00
_cell.angle_beta   90.00
_cell.angle_gamma   90.00
#
_symmetry.space_group_name_H-M   'P 1'
#
loop_
_entity.id
_entity.type
_entity.pdbx_description
1 polymer ?
#
loop_
_entity_poly.entity_id
_entity_poly.type
_entity_poly.pdbx_seq_one_letter_code
_entity_poly.pdbx_strand_id
1 'polypeptide(L)'
;TPADVEWLEGDTLSIDTAALTGEPLPRKYPSEEYGKMILSGTTVKSGEAYCIVRLTGTNTEIGQGQADIMADRATAAVSVFEQRVMVVVNIIISVAVLDGIITVL
;
A
#
# COMPACT_ATOMS: atom_id res chain seq x y z
N THR A 1 -6.07 0.13 14.01
CA THR A 1 -5.25 0.25 15.22
C THR A 1 -3.81 0.58 14.82
N PRO A 2 -2.96 1.06 15.75
CA PRO A 2 -1.56 1.37 15.44
C PRO A 2 -0.67 0.12 15.24
N ALA A 3 -1.11 -1.04 15.70
CA ALA A 3 -0.38 -2.31 15.68
C ALA A 3 -1.35 -3.47 15.47
N ASP A 4 -0.85 -4.66 15.16
CA ASP A 4 -1.66 -5.86 15.17
C ASP A 4 -1.83 -6.28 16.63
N VAL A 5 -3.09 -6.33 17.09
CA VAL A 5 -3.42 -6.52 18.49
C VAL A 5 -4.41 -7.66 18.66
N GLU A 6 -4.16 -8.53 19.64
CA GLU A 6 -5.07 -9.61 19.99
C GLU A 6 -5.98 -9.15 21.12
N TRP A 7 -7.29 -9.27 20.93
CA TRP A 7 -8.29 -8.94 21.93
C TRP A 7 -8.10 -9.80 23.20
N LEU A 8 -8.11 -9.16 24.38
CA LEU A 8 -7.88 -9.81 25.66
C LEU A 8 -9.13 -9.81 26.55
N GLU A 9 -9.64 -8.61 26.86
CA GLU A 9 -10.77 -8.40 27.77
C GLU A 9 -11.50 -7.09 27.47
N GLY A 10 -12.78 -7.01 27.83
CA GLY A 10 -13.62 -5.81 27.64
C GLY A 10 -14.81 -6.08 26.72
N ASP A 11 -15.23 -5.05 25.98
CA ASP A 11 -16.37 -5.13 25.07
C ASP A 11 -16.01 -5.81 23.75
N THR A 12 -17.03 -6.30 23.05
CA THR A 12 -16.89 -6.63 21.63
C THR A 12 -16.72 -5.34 20.84
N LEU A 13 -15.58 -5.21 20.18
CA LEU A 13 -15.24 -4.08 19.33
C LEU A 13 -15.91 -4.21 17.97
N SER A 14 -16.49 -3.10 17.49
CA SER A 14 -16.86 -2.94 16.09
C SER A 14 -15.72 -2.25 15.36
N ILE A 15 -15.08 -2.96 14.43
CA ILE A 15 -13.88 -2.54 13.72
C ILE A 15 -14.20 -2.36 12.24
N ASP A 16 -13.85 -1.20 11.71
CA ASP A 16 -13.84 -0.92 10.28
C ASP A 16 -12.57 -1.49 9.64
N THR A 17 -12.76 -2.48 8.78
CA THR A 17 -11.70 -3.18 8.05
C THR A 17 -11.63 -2.79 6.58
N ALA A 18 -12.37 -1.77 6.15
CA ALA A 18 -12.47 -1.39 4.73
C ALA A 18 -11.11 -1.09 4.10
N ALA A 19 -10.17 -0.54 4.88
CA ALA A 19 -8.81 -0.26 4.42
C ALA A 19 -8.00 -1.51 4.02
N LEU A 20 -8.33 -2.68 4.58
CA LEU A 20 -7.62 -3.95 4.33
C LEU A 20 -8.42 -4.88 3.40
N THR A 21 -9.74 -4.91 3.54
CA THR A 21 -10.59 -5.88 2.82
C THR A 21 -11.41 -5.26 1.69
N GLY A 22 -11.53 -3.93 1.66
CA GLY A 22 -12.44 -3.22 0.73
C GLY A 22 -13.92 -3.38 1.07
N GLU A 23 -14.27 -4.05 2.16
CA GLU A 23 -15.67 -4.25 2.57
C GLU A 23 -16.17 -3.09 3.42
N PRO A 24 -17.38 -2.56 3.15
CA PRO A 24 -17.90 -1.38 3.86
C PRO A 24 -18.48 -1.70 5.24
N LEU A 25 -18.77 -2.97 5.53
CA LEU A 25 -19.42 -3.37 6.77
C LEU A 25 -18.37 -3.59 7.88
N PRO A 26 -18.54 -2.98 9.07
CA PRO A 26 -17.63 -3.19 10.17
C PRO A 26 -17.77 -4.61 10.73
N ARG A 27 -16.63 -5.23 11.05
CA ARG A 27 -16.55 -6.57 11.64
C ARG A 27 -16.50 -6.49 13.17
N LYS A 28 -16.92 -7.55 13.84
CA LYS A 28 -16.91 -7.62 15.31
C LYS A 28 -15.76 -8.48 15.82
N TYR A 29 -15.09 -8.02 16.88
CA TYR A 29 -13.99 -8.72 17.53
C TYR A 29 -14.14 -8.69 19.06
N PRO A 30 -13.97 -9.82 19.77
CA PRO A 30 -13.68 -11.14 19.24
C PRO A 30 -14.93 -11.74 18.57
N SER A 31 -14.75 -12.61 17.58
CA SER A 31 -15.84 -13.37 16.97
C SER A 31 -15.42 -14.81 16.66
N GLU A 32 -16.39 -15.70 16.47
CA GLU A 32 -16.10 -17.10 16.07
C GLU A 32 -15.53 -17.17 14.64
N GLU A 33 -15.98 -16.28 13.75
CA GLU A 33 -15.57 -16.27 12.34
C GLU A 33 -14.18 -15.66 12.15
N TYR A 34 -13.89 -14.53 12.79
CA TYR A 34 -12.64 -13.77 12.59
C TYR A 34 -11.63 -13.93 13.74
N GLY A 35 -12.01 -14.65 14.80
CA GLY A 35 -11.16 -14.84 15.98
C GLY A 35 -10.97 -13.56 16.80
N LYS A 36 -9.78 -13.43 17.40
CA LYS A 36 -9.43 -12.34 18.33
C LYS A 36 -8.40 -11.36 17.77
N MET A 37 -7.82 -11.65 16.61
CA MET A 37 -6.75 -10.84 16.01
C MET A 37 -7.34 -9.63 15.30
N ILE A 38 -6.88 -8.44 15.66
CA ILE A 38 -7.29 -7.16 15.04
C ILE A 38 -6.06 -6.58 14.35
N LEU A 39 -6.16 -6.38 13.04
CA LEU A 39 -5.04 -5.94 12.22
C LEU A 39 -4.84 -4.42 12.29
N SER A 40 -3.58 -4.01 12.19
CA SER A 40 -3.15 -2.62 12.07
C SER A 40 -3.72 -1.97 10.79
N GLY A 41 -3.90 -0.65 10.83
CA GLY A 41 -4.54 0.09 9.73
C GLY A 41 -6.06 0.06 9.71
N THR A 42 -6.71 -0.70 10.62
CA THR A 42 -8.17 -0.66 10.84
C THR A 42 -8.60 0.50 11.75
N THR A 43 -9.90 0.75 11.91
CA THR A 43 -10.40 1.78 12.86
C THR A 43 -11.48 1.21 13.79
N VAL A 44 -11.37 1.47 15.10
CA VAL A 44 -12.43 1.13 16.06
C VAL A 44 -13.59 2.11 15.87
N LYS A 45 -14.79 1.60 15.57
CA LYS A 45 -16.01 2.40 15.44
C LYS A 45 -16.82 2.46 16.73
N SER A 46 -16.81 1.39 17.53
CA SER A 46 -17.55 1.31 18.80
C SER A 46 -16.99 0.22 19.70
N GLY A 47 -17.18 0.40 21.02
CA GLY A 47 -16.70 -0.48 22.09
C GLY A 47 -15.30 -0.10 22.60
N GLU A 48 -14.98 -0.58 23.80
CA GLU A 48 -13.67 -0.43 24.43
C GLU A 48 -13.17 -1.78 24.94
N ALA A 49 -11.91 -2.10 24.66
CA ALA A 49 -11.31 -3.36 25.10
C ALA A 49 -9.80 -3.23 25.29
N TYR A 50 -9.29 -4.02 26.22
CA TYR A 50 -7.86 -4.22 26.38
C TYR A 50 -7.39 -5.29 25.40
N CYS A 51 -6.28 -4.99 24.73
CA CYS A 51 -5.68 -5.84 23.71
C CYS A 51 -4.17 -5.97 23.96
N ILE A 52 -3.60 -7.09 23.53
CA ILE A 52 -2.16 -7.35 23.58
C ILE A 52 -1.57 -7.08 22.20
N VAL A 53 -0.53 -6.24 22.13
CA VAL A 53 0.22 -6.02 20.90
C VAL A 53 0.98 -7.29 20.53
N ARG A 54 0.76 -7.80 19.31
CA ARG A 54 1.45 -8.97 18.77
C ARG A 54 2.54 -8.60 17.78
N LEU A 55 2.24 -7.69 16.85
CA LEU A 55 3.17 -7.26 15.81
C LEU A 55 3.14 -5.73 15.68
N THR A 56 4.27 -5.14 15.31
CA THR A 56 4.46 -3.69 15.15
C THR A 56 5.31 -3.37 13.92
N GLY A 57 5.11 -2.18 13.35
CA GLY A 57 5.95 -1.68 12.24
C GLY A 57 5.85 -2.57 11.00
N THR A 58 6.99 -2.84 10.36
CA THR A 58 7.07 -3.69 9.15
C THR A 58 6.65 -5.14 9.37
N ASN A 59 6.53 -5.57 10.63
CA ASN A 59 6.14 -6.94 10.94
C ASN A 59 4.63 -7.13 11.01
N THR A 60 3.82 -6.07 10.95
CA THR A 60 2.36 -6.22 10.88
C THR A 60 1.91 -6.69 9.51
N GLU A 61 0.69 -7.24 9.39
CA GLU A 61 0.14 -7.68 8.09
C GLU A 61 0.20 -6.58 7.03
N ILE A 62 -0.22 -5.35 7.36
CA ILE A 62 -0.16 -4.21 6.44
C ILE A 62 1.28 -3.74 6.20
N GLY A 63 2.16 -3.85 7.20
CA GLY A 63 3.56 -3.44 7.11
C GLY A 63 4.36 -4.37 6.20
N GLN A 64 4.14 -5.68 6.30
CA GLN A 64 4.73 -6.70 5.44
C GLN A 64 4.25 -6.49 3.99
N GLY A 65 2.93 -6.36 3.80
CA GLY A 65 2.37 -6.10 2.47
C GLY A 65 2.91 -4.83 1.81
N GLN A 66 3.12 -3.76 2.58
CA GLN A 66 3.75 -2.54 2.06
C GLN A 66 5.22 -2.73 1.68
N ALA A 67 5.99 -3.46 2.50
CA ALA A 67 7.38 -3.76 2.21
C ALA A 67 7.52 -4.58 0.92
N ASP A 68 6.67 -5.59 0.73
CA ASP A 68 6.65 -6.43 -0.47
C ASP A 68 6.27 -5.61 -1.72
N ILE A 69 5.22 -4.78 -1.63
CA ILE A 69 4.84 -3.89 -2.74
C ILE A 69 5.96 -2.90 -3.08
N MET A 70 6.67 -2.38 -2.07
CA MET A 70 7.80 -1.47 -2.29
C MET A 70 8.98 -2.19 -2.94
N ALA A 71 9.23 -3.45 -2.57
CA ALA A 71 10.24 -4.28 -3.23
C ALA A 71 9.90 -4.50 -4.72
N ASP A 72 8.64 -4.79 -5.04
CA ASP A 72 8.18 -4.93 -6.43
C ASP A 72 8.27 -3.62 -7.23
N ARG A 73 8.03 -2.47 -6.59
CA ARG A 73 8.16 -1.15 -7.21
C ARG A 73 9.60 -0.66 -7.37
N ALA A 74 10.58 -1.32 -6.75
CA ALA A 74 11.99 -0.99 -6.91
C ALA A 74 12.52 -1.30 -8.33
N THR A 75 11.82 -2.15 -9.07
CA THR A 75 11.93 -2.19 -10.53
C THR A 75 11.27 -0.95 -11.10
N ALA A 76 12.06 0.09 -11.41
CA ALA A 76 11.63 1.30 -12.09
C ALA A 76 10.96 0.95 -13.44
N ALA A 77 9.66 0.66 -13.39
CA ALA A 77 8.86 0.35 -14.55
C ALA A 77 8.57 1.66 -15.27
N VAL A 78 9.44 2.02 -16.21
CA VAL A 78 9.23 3.14 -17.13
C VAL A 78 7.86 2.94 -17.79
N SER A 79 7.00 3.96 -17.74
CA SER A 79 5.67 3.88 -18.32
C SER A 79 5.77 3.60 -19.83
N VAL A 80 4.88 2.77 -20.36
CA VAL A 80 4.79 2.51 -21.81
C VAL A 80 4.57 3.83 -22.57
N PHE A 81 3.88 4.80 -21.97
CA PHE A 81 3.72 6.13 -22.55
C PHE A 81 5.04 6.91 -22.58
N GLU A 82 5.78 6.90 -21.47
CA GLU A 82 7.08 7.57 -21.37
C GLU A 82 8.08 6.98 -22.40
N GLN A 83 8.11 5.65 -22.54
CA GLN A 83 8.92 5.00 -23.57
C GLN A 83 8.59 5.51 -24.99
N ARG A 84 7.30 5.69 -25.31
CA ARG A 84 6.87 6.21 -26.62
C ARG A 84 7.26 7.67 -26.81
N VAL A 85 7.14 8.50 -25.79
CA VAL A 85 7.55 9.91 -25.84
C VAL A 85 9.06 10.00 -26.06
N MET A 86 9.85 9.19 -25.36
CA MET A 86 11.32 9.18 -25.49
C MET A 86 11.79 8.80 -26.89
N VAL A 87 11.08 7.91 -27.60
CA VAL A 87 11.38 7.60 -29.01
C VAL A 87 11.21 8.83 -29.89
N VAL A 88 10.10 9.57 -29.73
CA VAL A 88 9.85 10.79 -30.53
C VAL A 88 10.89 11.87 -30.20
N VAL A 89 11.21 12.06 -28.92
CA VAL A 89 12.24 13.01 -28.47
C VAL A 89 13.60 12.68 -29.12
N ASN A 90 14.01 11.40 -29.11
CA ASN A 90 15.27 10.98 -29.72
C ASN A 90 15.31 11.20 -31.24
N ILE A 91 14.18 11.03 -31.94
CA ILE A 91 14.08 11.35 -33.38
C ILE A 91 14.29 12.85 -33.61
N ILE A 92 13.60 13.71 -32.84
CA ILE A 92 13.69 15.17 -32.99
C ILE A 92 15.12 15.66 -32.70
N ILE A 93 15.75 15.17 -31.63
CA ILE A 93 17.14 15.52 -31.28
C ILE A 93 18.09 15.13 -32.41
N SER A 94 17.95 13.92 -32.96
CA SER A 94 18.81 13.43 -34.04
C SER A 94 18.70 14.29 -35.31
N VAL A 95 17.47 14.71 -35.67
CA VAL A 95 17.24 15.61 -36.81
C VAL A 95 17.83 16.99 -36.55
N ALA A 96 17.63 17.57 -35.36
CA ALA A 96 18.16 18.89 -35.02
C ALA A 96 19.70 18.92 -35.04
N VAL A 97 20.34 17.85 -34.56
CA VAL A 97 21.81 17.72 -34.61
C VAL A 97 22.30 17.60 -36.05
N LEU A 98 21.61 16.81 -36.90
CA LEU A 98 21.95 16.69 -38.32
C LEU A 98 21.84 18.03 -39.07
N ASP A 99 20.75 18.76 -38.86
CA ASP A 99 20.52 20.07 -39.48
C ASP A 99 21.57 21.11 -39.04
N GLY A 100 21.91 21.12 -37.75
CA GLY A 100 22.98 21.95 -37.20
C GLY A 100 24.35 21.63 -37.82
N ILE A 101 24.67 20.34 -38.00
CA ILE A 101 25.92 19.94 -38.66
C ILE A 101 25.95 20.41 -40.11
N ILE A 102 24.86 20.20 -40.87
CA ILE A 102 24.77 20.61 -42.29
C ILE A 102 24.91 22.13 -42.44
N THR A 103 24.33 22.92 -41.54
CA THR A 103 24.39 24.39 -41.59
C THR A 103 25.79 24.94 -41.29
N VAL A 104 26.59 24.21 -40.50
CA VAL A 104 27.94 24.61 -40.07
C VAL A 104 29.03 24.17 -41.08
N LEU A 105 28.72 23.22 -41.97
CA LEU A 105 29.63 22.64 -42.97
C LEU A 105 29.53 23.37 -44.32
#